data_AF-A0A8J4EAR1-F1
#
_entry.id   AF-A0A8J4EAR1-F1
#
_cell.length_a   1.000
_cell.length_b   1.000
_cell.length_c   1.000
_cell.angle_alpha   90.00
_cell.angle_beta   90.00
_cell.angle_gamma   90.00
#
_symmetry.space_group_name_H-M   'P 1'
#
loop_
_entity.id
_entity.type
_entity.pdbx_description
1 polymer ?
#
loop_
_entity_poly.entity_id
_entity_poly.type
_entity_poly.pdbx_seq_one_letter_code
_entity_poly.pdbx_strand_id
1 'polypeptide(L)'
;MAATLRTVTDAVTRWRQFERTVVERGLGRGLGYAPRQLRYARSVEHRHGADVSHLLPADYRAFVAEVGYPVLGFGYYDREGFSFLPPEAMESRSVDLPGPDDEWPEATEGGPTRCLFALFAAWDLSEIEGYAFGPADGADRAGGPAVWLVENGMAREVAHATFTEWLAGELTRQETRLADVSPEWDDDPHRLVDYSVDGGYDQKPYTAGDLDLVWVERQEGSPYSYGLVDRAGTWLIPLGKRFRSVRPFRDGIAEVILNDPTTSYAGPWSRIRTDGSVVG
;
A
#
# COMPACT_ATOMS: atom_id res chain seq x y z
N MET A 1 17.24 -17.62 -20.23
CA MET A 1 17.75 -17.87 -18.86
C MET A 1 18.93 -16.98 -18.48
N ALA A 2 20.05 -16.96 -19.21
CA ALA A 2 21.22 -16.15 -18.83
C ALA A 2 20.95 -14.62 -18.77
N ALA A 3 20.18 -14.07 -19.72
CA ALA A 3 19.82 -12.65 -19.72
C ALA A 3 18.93 -12.26 -18.52
N THR A 4 17.91 -13.08 -18.21
CA THR A 4 17.02 -12.90 -17.05
C THR A 4 17.77 -13.00 -15.71
N LEU A 5 18.72 -13.93 -15.59
CA LEU A 5 19.55 -14.03 -14.39
C LEU A 5 20.45 -12.80 -14.22
N ARG A 6 20.93 -12.21 -15.32
CA ARG A 6 21.74 -10.98 -15.29
C ARG A 6 20.91 -9.78 -14.80
N THR A 7 19.72 -9.54 -15.36
CA THR A 7 18.88 -8.40 -14.96
C THR A 7 18.44 -8.47 -13.50
N VAL A 8 18.12 -9.66 -13.00
CA VAL A 8 17.81 -9.87 -11.57
C VAL A 8 18.99 -9.49 -10.68
N THR A 9 20.20 -9.91 -11.06
CA THR A 9 21.42 -9.61 -10.31
C THR A 9 21.68 -8.10 -10.28
N ASP A 10 21.38 -7.40 -11.38
CA ASP A 10 21.56 -5.95 -11.50
C ASP A 10 20.58 -5.18 -10.59
N ALA A 11 19.29 -5.53 -10.57
CA ALA A 11 18.28 -4.88 -9.73
C ALA A 11 18.56 -5.01 -8.23
N VAL A 12 18.87 -6.24 -7.78
CA VAL A 12 19.20 -6.50 -6.36
C VAL A 12 20.48 -5.77 -5.98
N THR A 13 21.53 -5.85 -6.80
CA THR A 13 22.81 -5.17 -6.54
C THR A 13 22.62 -3.66 -6.41
N ARG A 14 21.84 -3.07 -7.32
CA ARG A 14 21.56 -1.63 -7.34
C ARG A 14 20.80 -1.18 -6.09
N TRP A 15 19.80 -1.95 -5.65
CA TRP A 15 19.07 -1.66 -4.41
C TRP A 15 19.98 -1.76 -3.18
N ARG A 16 20.79 -2.82 -3.05
CA ARG A 16 21.72 -2.97 -1.92
C ARG A 16 22.80 -1.87 -1.90
N GLN A 17 23.22 -1.36 -3.05
CA GLN A 17 24.10 -0.18 -3.14
C GLN A 17 23.40 1.07 -2.60
N PHE A 18 22.16 1.29 -3.02
CA PHE A 18 21.36 2.41 -2.56
C PHE A 18 21.10 2.38 -1.04
N GLU A 19 20.75 1.21 -0.47
CA GLU A 19 20.59 1.04 0.98
C GLU A 19 21.83 1.49 1.75
N ARG A 20 23.03 1.12 1.27
CA ARG A 20 24.29 1.56 1.90
C ARG A 20 24.43 3.07 1.84
N THR A 21 24.15 3.70 0.70
CA THR A 21 24.20 5.16 0.56
C THR A 21 23.27 5.85 1.56
N VAL A 22 22.04 5.35 1.73
CA VAL A 22 21.06 5.90 2.68
C VAL A 22 21.56 5.76 4.13
N VAL A 23 22.09 4.59 4.49
CA VAL A 23 22.64 4.33 5.83
C VAL A 23 23.87 5.20 6.12
N GLU A 24 24.79 5.33 5.16
CA GLU A 24 26.01 6.14 5.27
C GLU A 24 25.69 7.64 5.47
N ARG A 25 24.52 8.09 5.01
CA ARG A 25 24.01 9.46 5.25
C ARG A 25 23.26 9.63 6.57
N GLY A 26 23.18 8.60 7.39
CA GLY A 26 22.42 8.64 8.65
C GLY A 26 20.90 8.55 8.46
N LEU A 27 20.43 8.25 7.25
CA LEU A 27 19.01 8.19 6.90
C LEU A 27 18.46 6.76 6.94
N GLY A 28 19.18 5.81 7.55
CA GLY A 28 18.83 4.38 7.58
C GLY A 28 17.43 4.08 8.15
N ARG A 29 16.89 4.93 9.02
CA ARG A 29 15.50 4.83 9.49
C ARG A 29 14.46 4.94 8.38
N GLY A 30 14.78 5.61 7.27
CA GLY A 30 13.91 5.73 6.11
C GLY A 30 13.84 4.46 5.27
N LEU A 31 14.71 3.48 5.54
CA LEU A 31 14.64 2.12 5.00
C LEU A 31 13.80 1.24 5.94
N GLY A 32 12.52 1.56 6.04
CA GLY A 32 11.57 0.78 6.84
C GLY A 32 11.04 -0.43 6.09
N TYR A 33 10.43 -1.35 6.83
CA TYR A 33 9.56 -2.37 6.23
C TYR A 33 8.14 -1.81 6.08
N ALA A 34 7.45 -2.25 5.03
CA ALA A 34 6.05 -1.94 4.81
C ALA A 34 5.27 -2.26 6.10
N PRO A 35 4.42 -1.35 6.59
CA PRO A 35 3.58 -1.65 7.73
C PRO A 35 2.87 -2.97 7.45
N ARG A 36 3.04 -3.97 8.33
CA ARG A 36 2.39 -5.30 8.21
C ARG A 36 0.86 -5.18 8.05
N GLN A 37 0.29 -4.01 8.26
CA GLN A 37 -1.11 -3.65 8.16
C GLN A 37 -1.58 -3.49 6.72
N LEU A 38 -0.69 -3.19 5.78
CA LEU A 38 -1.05 -3.02 4.36
C LEU A 38 -1.72 -4.27 3.78
N ARG A 39 -1.37 -5.46 4.30
CA ARG A 39 -1.98 -6.73 3.88
C ARG A 39 -3.47 -6.89 4.22
N TYR A 40 -4.02 -6.00 5.04
CA TYR A 40 -5.43 -6.00 5.42
C TYR A 40 -6.25 -4.95 4.69
N ALA A 41 -5.65 -4.09 3.87
CA ALA A 41 -6.44 -3.24 3.01
C ALA A 41 -7.37 -4.13 2.17
N ARG A 42 -8.67 -3.84 2.09
CA ARG A 42 -9.63 -4.54 1.22
C ARG A 42 -10.60 -3.52 0.62
N SER A 43 -11.06 -3.78 -0.60
CA SER A 43 -12.15 -3.04 -1.23
C SER A 43 -13.49 -3.72 -0.92
N VAL A 44 -14.54 -2.94 -0.69
CA VAL A 44 -15.90 -3.44 -0.39
C VAL A 44 -16.43 -4.27 -1.55
N GLU A 45 -16.23 -3.78 -2.77
CA GLU A 45 -16.78 -4.33 -4.00
C GLU A 45 -16.01 -5.57 -4.45
N HIS A 46 -14.72 -5.64 -4.09
CA HIS A 46 -13.82 -6.73 -4.43
C HIS A 46 -13.36 -7.49 -3.17
N ARG A 47 -14.32 -8.09 -2.46
CA ARG A 47 -14.08 -8.79 -1.19
C ARG A 47 -13.02 -9.90 -1.23
N HIS A 48 -12.75 -10.44 -2.42
CA HIS A 48 -11.76 -11.49 -2.66
C HIS A 48 -10.40 -10.94 -3.16
N GLY A 49 -10.24 -9.61 -3.26
CA GLY A 49 -9.05 -8.97 -3.82
C GLY A 49 -8.94 -9.15 -5.35
N ALA A 50 -7.74 -8.94 -5.87
CA ALA A 50 -7.38 -9.16 -7.27
C ALA A 50 -6.51 -10.41 -7.48
N ASP A 51 -6.56 -11.01 -8.67
CA ASP A 51 -5.50 -11.86 -9.21
C ASP A 51 -4.62 -11.05 -10.15
N VAL A 52 -3.47 -10.63 -9.64
CA VAL A 52 -2.46 -9.85 -10.35
C VAL A 52 -1.24 -10.67 -10.76
N SER A 53 -1.21 -11.97 -10.44
CA SER A 53 -0.03 -12.83 -10.59
C SER A 53 0.49 -12.87 -12.03
N HIS A 54 -0.43 -12.81 -13.00
CA HIS A 54 -0.17 -12.79 -14.43
C HIS A 54 0.48 -11.51 -14.95
N LEU A 55 0.44 -10.42 -14.17
CA LEU A 55 1.03 -9.12 -14.51
C LEU A 55 2.44 -8.94 -13.96
N LEU A 56 2.88 -9.81 -13.05
CA LEU A 56 4.17 -9.64 -12.39
C LEU A 56 5.33 -10.04 -13.32
N PRO A 57 6.30 -9.16 -13.59
CA PRO A 57 7.50 -9.52 -14.34
C PRO A 57 8.37 -10.53 -13.58
N ALA A 58 9.16 -11.32 -14.32
CA ALA A 58 10.05 -12.31 -13.72
C ALA A 58 11.19 -11.68 -12.92
N ASP A 59 11.72 -10.55 -13.38
CA ASP A 59 12.77 -9.79 -12.69
C ASP A 59 12.24 -9.14 -11.41
N TYR A 60 11.02 -8.59 -11.41
CA TYR A 60 10.35 -8.13 -10.18
C TYR A 60 10.18 -9.26 -9.16
N ARG A 61 9.66 -10.42 -9.56
CA ARG A 61 9.48 -11.57 -8.65
C ARG A 61 10.79 -12.01 -8.00
N ALA A 62 11.87 -12.05 -8.76
CA ALA A 62 13.16 -12.42 -8.24
C ALA A 62 13.75 -11.32 -7.33
N PHE A 63 13.54 -10.04 -7.65
CA PHE A 63 13.90 -8.93 -6.77
C PHE A 63 13.21 -9.04 -5.41
N VAL A 64 11.89 -9.21 -5.36
CA VAL A 64 11.16 -9.30 -4.09
C VAL A 64 11.45 -10.58 -3.32
N ALA A 65 11.88 -11.66 -3.99
CA ALA A 65 12.34 -12.87 -3.32
C ALA A 65 13.64 -12.63 -2.51
N GLU A 66 14.52 -11.76 -3.01
CA GLU A 66 15.83 -11.48 -2.38
C GLU A 66 15.81 -10.26 -1.44
N VAL A 67 15.00 -9.25 -1.78
CA VAL A 67 14.96 -7.97 -1.07
C VAL A 67 13.73 -7.84 -0.17
N GLY A 68 12.66 -8.54 -0.49
CA GLY A 68 11.34 -8.35 0.13
C GLY A 68 10.60 -7.16 -0.49
N TYR A 69 9.82 -6.48 0.35
CA TYR A 69 9.01 -5.32 -0.02
C TYR A 69 9.47 -4.10 0.79
N PRO A 70 10.59 -3.49 0.40
CA PRO A 70 11.16 -2.40 1.19
C PRO A 70 10.33 -1.13 1.05
N VAL A 71 10.45 -0.27 2.06
CA VAL A 71 9.91 1.08 2.06
C VAL A 71 11.05 2.06 2.01
N LEU A 72 10.84 3.09 1.20
CA LEU A 72 11.66 4.27 1.18
C LEU A 72 10.82 5.45 1.64
N GLY A 73 11.22 6.10 2.72
CA GLY A 73 10.63 7.36 3.16
C GLY A 73 11.65 8.21 3.88
N PHE A 74 11.98 9.37 3.33
CA PHE A 74 12.88 10.33 3.95
C PHE A 74 12.39 11.75 3.62
N GLY A 75 11.14 12.07 3.97
CA GLY A 75 10.41 13.27 3.54
C GLY A 75 9.45 13.79 4.62
N TYR A 76 9.45 15.08 4.94
CA TYR A 76 8.32 15.74 5.61
C TYR A 76 7.30 16.14 4.54
N TYR A 77 6.08 15.61 4.61
CA TYR A 77 4.91 15.98 3.78
C TYR A 77 5.01 15.77 2.26
N ASP A 78 6.20 15.81 1.70
CA ASP A 78 6.43 15.66 0.29
C ASP A 78 6.66 14.17 0.00
N ARG A 79 6.06 13.70 -1.10
CA ARG A 79 6.00 12.33 -1.64
C ARG A 79 7.40 11.78 -2.01
N GLU A 80 8.37 11.96 -1.12
CA GLU A 80 9.80 11.69 -1.28
C GLU A 80 10.11 10.27 -0.79
N GLY A 81 9.70 9.33 -1.64
CA GLY A 81 9.85 7.91 -1.38
C GLY A 81 8.76 7.12 -2.07
N PHE A 82 8.75 5.83 -1.78
CA PHE A 82 7.71 4.90 -2.21
C PHE A 82 7.85 3.62 -1.40
N SER A 83 6.77 2.86 -1.32
CA SER A 83 6.77 1.53 -0.73
C SER A 83 6.44 0.49 -1.76
N PHE A 84 7.26 -0.54 -1.84
CA PHE A 84 6.85 -1.75 -2.52
C PHE A 84 5.70 -2.40 -1.76
N LEU A 85 4.65 -2.76 -2.49
CA LEU A 85 3.45 -3.33 -1.89
C LEU A 85 3.60 -4.84 -1.76
N PRO A 86 3.41 -5.41 -0.54
CA PRO A 86 3.31 -6.86 -0.39
C PRO A 86 2.08 -7.39 -1.16
N PRO A 87 2.03 -8.70 -1.48
CA PRO A 87 1.03 -9.27 -2.38
C PRO A 87 -0.39 -8.89 -1.99
N GLU A 88 -0.73 -8.96 -0.71
CA GLU A 88 -2.10 -8.70 -0.25
C GLU A 88 -2.51 -7.22 -0.40
N ALA A 89 -1.55 -6.29 -0.26
CA ALA A 89 -1.80 -4.87 -0.46
C ALA A 89 -1.93 -4.55 -1.95
N MET A 90 -1.03 -5.12 -2.76
CA MET A 90 -1.09 -5.04 -4.22
C MET A 90 -2.42 -5.58 -4.75
N GLU A 91 -2.82 -6.79 -4.33
CA GLU A 91 -4.08 -7.42 -4.71
C GLU A 91 -5.29 -6.58 -4.28
N SER A 92 -5.28 -6.01 -3.07
CA SER A 92 -6.39 -5.19 -2.62
C SER A 92 -6.52 -3.88 -3.37
N ARG A 93 -5.41 -3.22 -3.73
CA ARG A 93 -5.43 -1.85 -4.27
C ARG A 93 -5.51 -1.84 -5.78
N SER A 94 -5.12 -2.94 -6.44
CA SER A 94 -5.18 -3.06 -7.90
C SER A 94 -6.61 -3.12 -8.45
N VAL A 95 -7.60 -3.42 -7.61
CA VAL A 95 -9.02 -3.36 -8.00
C VAL A 95 -9.54 -1.93 -8.13
N ASP A 96 -8.89 -0.99 -7.43
CA ASP A 96 -9.24 0.43 -7.45
C ASP A 96 -8.46 1.19 -8.56
N LEU A 97 -7.87 0.46 -9.52
CA LEU A 97 -7.13 1.01 -10.65
C LEU A 97 -7.87 0.76 -11.98
N PRO A 98 -8.52 1.78 -12.56
CA PRO A 98 -9.07 1.68 -13.90
C PRO A 98 -7.97 1.70 -14.96
N GLY A 99 -8.31 1.20 -16.14
CA GLY A 99 -7.46 1.34 -17.32
C GLY A 99 -7.41 2.77 -17.88
N PRO A 100 -6.55 3.02 -18.89
CA PRO A 100 -6.37 4.34 -19.50
C PRO A 100 -7.67 4.94 -20.07
N ASP A 101 -8.63 4.09 -20.43
CA ASP A 101 -9.95 4.47 -20.94
C ASP A 101 -11.05 4.45 -19.85
N ASP A 102 -10.67 4.57 -18.58
CA ASP A 102 -11.57 4.52 -17.41
C ASP A 102 -12.33 3.18 -17.28
N GLU A 103 -11.71 2.10 -17.78
CA GLU A 103 -12.23 0.73 -17.67
C GLU A 103 -11.94 0.18 -16.26
N TRP A 104 -12.95 0.15 -15.41
CA TRP A 104 -12.83 -0.38 -14.05
C TRP A 104 -12.82 -1.92 -14.04
N PRO A 105 -11.98 -2.56 -13.22
CA PRO A 105 -12.02 -4.01 -13.03
C PRO A 105 -13.41 -4.46 -12.55
N GLU A 106 -13.98 -5.49 -13.17
CA GLU A 106 -15.27 -6.04 -12.73
C GLU A 106 -15.08 -7.17 -11.70
N ALA A 107 -15.80 -7.08 -10.58
CA ALA A 107 -15.76 -8.09 -9.54
C ALA A 107 -16.15 -9.48 -10.07
N THR A 108 -15.29 -10.47 -9.85
CA THR A 108 -15.56 -11.86 -10.25
C THR A 108 -16.41 -12.55 -9.19
N GLU A 109 -17.54 -13.14 -9.61
CA GLU A 109 -18.41 -13.87 -8.68
C GLU A 109 -17.68 -15.07 -8.08
N GLY A 110 -17.56 -15.09 -6.74
CA GLY A 110 -16.97 -16.20 -6.00
C GLY A 110 -15.44 -16.35 -6.13
N GLY A 111 -14.75 -15.36 -6.70
CA GLY A 111 -13.30 -15.43 -6.92
C GLY A 111 -12.61 -14.06 -6.92
N PRO A 112 -11.26 -14.05 -7.03
CA PRO A 112 -10.50 -12.82 -7.13
C PRO A 112 -10.78 -12.10 -8.45
N THR A 113 -10.73 -10.78 -8.41
CA THR A 113 -10.97 -9.91 -9.56
C THR A 113 -9.78 -9.92 -10.51
N ARG A 114 -10.01 -10.08 -11.81
CA ARG A 114 -8.91 -9.97 -12.77
C ARG A 114 -8.68 -8.50 -13.13
N CYS A 115 -7.56 -7.94 -12.68
CA CYS A 115 -7.19 -6.56 -12.98
C CYS A 115 -6.34 -6.45 -14.26
N LEU A 116 -6.39 -5.29 -14.90
CA LEU A 116 -5.51 -4.93 -16.02
C LEU A 116 -4.15 -4.40 -15.52
N PHE A 117 -4.13 -3.84 -14.31
CA PHE A 117 -2.97 -3.27 -13.66
C PHE A 117 -2.69 -3.94 -12.31
N ALA A 118 -1.42 -3.96 -11.91
CA ALA A 118 -0.97 -4.44 -10.61
C ALA A 118 -0.16 -3.35 -9.90
N LEU A 119 -0.76 -2.65 -8.92
CA LEU A 119 -0.09 -1.60 -8.13
C LEU A 119 1.03 -2.23 -7.30
N PHE A 120 2.29 -2.09 -7.71
CA PHE A 120 3.40 -2.78 -7.06
C PHE A 120 4.25 -1.87 -6.17
N ALA A 121 4.15 -0.56 -6.37
CA ALA A 121 4.77 0.44 -5.49
C ALA A 121 3.85 1.65 -5.35
N ALA A 122 3.81 2.28 -4.18
CA ALA A 122 2.97 3.46 -3.94
C ALA A 122 3.68 4.48 -3.06
N TRP A 123 3.45 5.76 -3.32
CA TRP A 123 3.83 6.86 -2.43
C TRP A 123 2.61 7.47 -1.71
N ASP A 124 1.40 7.23 -2.21
CA ASP A 124 0.14 7.58 -1.52
C ASP A 124 -0.92 6.51 -1.78
N LEU A 125 -1.23 5.68 -0.80
CA LEU A 125 -2.26 4.64 -0.95
C LEU A 125 -3.69 5.15 -0.77
N SER A 126 -3.88 6.36 -0.22
CA SER A 126 -5.20 6.94 -0.04
C SER A 126 -5.77 7.49 -1.35
N GLU A 127 -4.89 8.05 -2.18
CA GLU A 127 -5.20 8.55 -3.53
C GLU A 127 -4.80 7.55 -4.63
N ILE A 128 -4.31 6.36 -4.24
CA ILE A 128 -3.82 5.33 -5.16
C ILE A 128 -2.79 5.92 -6.14
N GLU A 129 -1.77 6.58 -5.60
CA GLU A 129 -0.64 7.10 -6.38
C GLU A 129 0.61 6.25 -6.21
N GLY A 130 1.26 5.95 -7.32
CA GLY A 130 2.29 4.93 -7.35
C GLY A 130 2.75 4.51 -8.73
N TYR A 131 3.18 3.25 -8.77
CA TYR A 131 3.59 2.55 -9.97
C TYR A 131 2.87 1.22 -10.06
N ALA A 132 2.41 0.90 -11.27
CA ALA A 132 1.72 -0.35 -11.55
C ALA A 132 2.40 -1.12 -12.69
N PHE A 133 2.28 -2.45 -12.68
CA PHE A 133 2.53 -3.24 -13.89
C PHE A 133 1.27 -3.27 -14.73
N GLY A 134 1.41 -3.09 -16.04
CA GLY A 134 0.30 -3.13 -16.98
C GLY A 134 0.77 -3.45 -18.40
N PRO A 135 -0.13 -3.54 -19.39
CA PRO A 135 0.24 -3.80 -20.78
C PRO A 135 1.24 -2.77 -21.30
N ALA A 136 2.24 -3.20 -22.08
CA ALA A 136 3.23 -2.28 -22.66
C ALA A 136 2.63 -1.25 -23.63
N ASP A 137 1.57 -1.62 -24.37
CA ASP A 137 1.01 -0.78 -25.44
C ASP A 137 -0.45 -0.39 -25.17
N GLY A 138 -0.77 0.10 -23.96
CA GLY A 138 -2.05 0.75 -23.59
C GLY A 138 -3.31 -0.12 -23.59
N ALA A 139 -3.35 -1.18 -24.39
CA ALA A 139 -4.42 -2.17 -24.51
C ALA A 139 -3.91 -3.51 -25.10
N ASP A 140 -2.77 -3.52 -25.82
CA ASP A 140 -2.24 -4.76 -26.39
C ASP A 140 -1.48 -5.58 -25.34
N ARG A 141 -1.99 -6.79 -25.06
CA ARG A 141 -1.46 -7.72 -24.07
C ARG A 141 -0.24 -8.52 -24.57
N ALA A 142 0.20 -8.30 -25.82
CA ALA A 142 1.26 -9.08 -26.46
C ALA A 142 2.68 -8.71 -26.01
N GLY A 143 2.92 -7.48 -25.54
CA GLY A 143 4.27 -6.93 -25.25
C GLY A 143 4.88 -7.30 -23.89
N GLY A 144 4.15 -8.04 -23.04
CA GLY A 144 4.54 -8.24 -21.65
C GLY A 144 4.28 -7.00 -20.76
N PRO A 145 4.44 -7.13 -19.44
CA PRO A 145 4.16 -6.04 -18.51
C PRO A 145 5.23 -4.94 -18.54
N ALA A 146 4.79 -3.69 -18.69
CA ALA A 146 5.59 -2.47 -18.51
C ALA A 146 5.26 -1.78 -17.19
N VAL A 147 6.10 -0.83 -16.76
CA VAL A 147 5.84 -0.01 -15.57
C VAL A 147 5.08 1.24 -15.95
N TRP A 148 3.93 1.44 -15.31
CA TRP A 148 3.05 2.59 -15.47
C TRP A 148 3.16 3.52 -14.27
N LEU A 149 3.15 4.82 -14.54
CA LEU A 149 2.92 5.85 -13.54
C LEU A 149 1.41 5.90 -13.21
N VAL A 150 1.09 5.90 -11.92
CA VAL A 150 -0.28 6.02 -11.42
C VAL A 150 -0.43 7.36 -10.69
N GLU A 151 -1.34 8.20 -11.19
CA GLU A 151 -1.63 9.52 -10.61
C GLU A 151 -3.14 9.77 -10.57
N ASN A 152 -3.62 10.28 -9.42
CA ASN A 152 -5.05 10.44 -9.15
C ASN A 152 -5.83 9.14 -9.36
N GLY A 153 -5.28 8.03 -8.87
CA GLY A 153 -5.88 6.69 -8.99
C GLY A 153 -5.97 6.12 -10.39
N MET A 154 -5.28 6.68 -11.39
CA MET A 154 -5.34 6.20 -12.78
C MET A 154 -3.94 5.88 -13.33
N ALA A 155 -3.81 4.80 -14.09
CA ALA A 155 -2.62 4.52 -14.89
C ALA A 155 -2.53 5.52 -16.05
N ARG A 156 -1.56 6.44 -16.00
CA ARG A 156 -1.47 7.59 -16.93
C ARG A 156 -0.57 7.34 -18.12
N GLU A 157 0.65 6.90 -17.84
CA GLU A 157 1.68 6.74 -18.85
C GLU A 157 2.63 5.60 -18.51
N VAL A 158 3.24 5.03 -19.54
CA VAL A 158 4.32 4.06 -19.39
C VAL A 158 5.56 4.82 -18.94
N ALA A 159 5.94 4.63 -17.67
CA ALA A 159 7.16 5.20 -17.12
C ALA A 159 8.40 4.51 -17.73
N HIS A 160 8.39 3.17 -17.82
CA HIS A 160 9.48 2.39 -18.37
C HIS A 160 9.01 1.06 -18.96
N ALA A 161 9.77 0.53 -19.92
CA ALA A 161 9.50 -0.75 -20.56
C ALA A 161 9.68 -1.95 -19.61
N THR A 162 10.56 -1.86 -18.61
CA THR A 162 10.84 -2.96 -17.67
C THR A 162 10.97 -2.50 -16.21
N PHE A 163 10.77 -3.43 -15.28
CA PHE A 163 10.97 -3.20 -13.85
C PHE A 163 12.42 -2.82 -13.53
N THR A 164 13.40 -3.54 -14.09
CA THR A 164 14.83 -3.29 -13.83
C THR A 164 15.26 -1.89 -14.27
N GLU A 165 14.80 -1.42 -15.44
CA GLU A 165 15.09 -0.07 -15.93
C GLU A 165 14.43 1.00 -15.06
N TRP A 166 13.16 0.81 -14.70
CA TRP A 166 12.46 1.71 -13.77
C TRP A 166 13.19 1.81 -12.44
N LEU A 167 13.55 0.68 -11.82
CA LEU A 167 14.20 0.68 -10.50
C LEU A 167 15.54 1.43 -10.56
N ALA A 168 16.34 1.21 -11.60
CA ALA A 168 17.62 1.90 -11.75
C ALA A 168 17.44 3.42 -11.92
N GLY A 169 16.45 3.84 -12.72
CA GLY A 169 16.11 5.25 -12.91
C GLY A 169 15.59 5.90 -11.63
N GLU A 170 14.66 5.24 -10.96
CA GLU A 170 14.04 5.73 -9.73
C GLU A 170 15.07 5.85 -8.60
N LEU A 171 15.95 4.87 -8.40
CA LEU A 171 17.01 4.96 -7.39
C LEU A 171 18.01 6.09 -7.70
N THR A 172 18.28 6.38 -8.96
CA THR A 172 19.12 7.52 -9.36
C THR A 172 18.45 8.86 -9.03
N ARG A 173 17.13 8.97 -9.24
CA ARG A 173 16.33 10.12 -8.82
C ARG A 173 16.38 10.30 -7.31
N GLN A 174 16.19 9.23 -6.55
CA GLN A 174 16.22 9.24 -5.09
C GLN A 174 17.60 9.61 -4.54
N GLU A 175 18.70 9.13 -5.13
CA GLU A 175 20.06 9.54 -4.74
C GLU A 175 20.33 11.03 -4.92
N THR A 176 19.76 11.63 -5.97
CA THR A 176 19.84 13.07 -6.19
C THR A 176 19.13 13.81 -5.06
N ARG A 177 17.92 13.37 -4.69
CA ARG A 177 17.13 13.97 -3.61
C ARG A 177 17.76 13.82 -2.24
N LEU A 178 18.38 12.66 -1.95
CA LEU A 178 19.09 12.42 -0.70
C LEU A 178 20.15 13.50 -0.42
N ALA A 179 20.65 14.24 -1.43
CA ALA A 179 21.63 15.30 -1.24
C ALA A 179 21.09 16.50 -0.46
N ASP A 180 19.77 16.70 -0.51
CA ASP A 180 19.09 17.86 0.06
C ASP A 180 18.35 17.54 1.37
N VAL A 181 18.32 16.26 1.76
CA VAL A 181 17.61 15.76 2.95
C VAL A 181 18.50 15.87 4.19
N SER A 182 18.00 16.51 5.25
CA SER A 182 18.67 16.57 6.55
C SER A 182 18.36 15.31 7.38
N PRO A 183 19.36 14.74 8.09
CA PRO A 183 19.14 13.61 8.99
C PRO A 183 18.33 13.95 10.25
N GLU A 184 18.15 15.22 10.59
CA GLU A 184 17.52 15.70 11.84
C GLU A 184 16.00 15.99 11.71
N TRP A 185 15.20 15.02 11.28
CA TRP A 185 13.73 15.18 11.24
C TRP A 185 13.03 14.34 12.32
N ASP A 186 12.07 14.88 13.07
CA ASP A 186 11.45 14.18 14.22
C ASP A 186 10.21 13.33 13.86
N ASP A 187 9.77 13.34 12.60
CA ASP A 187 8.51 12.71 12.17
C ASP A 187 8.69 11.32 11.53
N ASP A 188 7.66 10.49 11.67
CA ASP A 188 7.58 9.13 11.12
C ASP A 188 7.46 9.17 9.58
N PRO A 189 8.45 8.68 8.82
CA PRO A 189 8.40 8.68 7.36
C PRO A 189 7.39 7.68 6.78
N HIS A 190 6.72 6.87 7.60
CA HIS A 190 5.84 5.77 7.17
C HIS A 190 4.37 6.19 7.06
N ARG A 191 4.13 7.34 6.42
CA ARG A 191 2.83 8.00 6.21
C ARG A 191 1.80 7.25 5.35
N LEU A 192 2.10 6.04 4.88
CA LEU A 192 1.20 5.24 4.03
C LEU A 192 -0.15 4.90 4.67
N VAL A 193 -0.31 5.18 5.97
CA VAL A 193 -1.58 5.07 6.69
C VAL A 193 -1.76 6.27 7.64
N ASP A 194 -1.58 7.50 7.16
CA ASP A 194 -1.63 8.74 7.98
C ASP A 194 -2.91 8.86 8.84
N TYR A 195 -4.03 8.26 8.44
CA TYR A 195 -5.25 8.21 9.26
C TYR A 195 -5.19 7.29 10.50
N SER A 196 -4.09 6.54 10.69
CA SER A 196 -3.97 5.54 11.78
C SER A 196 -3.03 5.92 12.93
N VAL A 197 -2.25 7.00 12.79
CA VAL A 197 -1.17 7.37 13.72
C VAL A 197 -1.33 8.73 14.38
N ASP A 198 -2.44 9.43 14.15
CA ASP A 198 -2.68 10.77 14.70
C ASP A 198 -2.99 10.76 16.20
N GLY A 199 -2.04 10.34 17.04
CA GLY A 199 -2.20 10.27 18.49
C GLY A 199 -0.94 9.72 19.15
N GLY A 200 -0.05 10.62 19.57
CA GLY A 200 1.17 10.25 20.26
C GLY A 200 0.90 9.60 21.61
N TYR A 201 1.25 8.31 21.76
CA TYR A 201 1.46 7.59 23.02
C TYR A 201 2.31 6.33 22.76
N ASP A 202 2.83 5.72 23.84
CA ASP A 202 3.49 4.40 23.90
C ASP A 202 2.60 3.27 23.32
N GLN A 203 2.45 3.23 21.99
CA GLN A 203 1.62 2.24 21.36
C GLN A 203 2.38 0.92 21.24
N LYS A 204 1.81 -0.14 21.82
CA LYS A 204 2.36 -1.50 21.70
C LYS A 204 2.40 -1.96 20.24
N PRO A 205 3.35 -2.84 19.87
CA PRO A 205 3.32 -3.54 18.60
C PRO A 205 2.02 -4.34 18.41
N TYR A 206 1.68 -4.58 17.15
CA TYR A 206 0.57 -5.44 16.77
C TYR A 206 0.82 -6.88 17.24
N THR A 207 -0.22 -7.53 17.75
CA THR A 207 -0.24 -8.95 18.04
C THR A 207 -0.59 -9.76 16.80
N ALA A 208 -0.37 -11.08 16.83
CA ALA A 208 -0.78 -11.95 15.72
C ALA A 208 -2.31 -11.92 15.47
N GLY A 209 -3.13 -11.69 16.50
CA GLY A 209 -4.58 -11.62 16.36
C GLY A 209 -5.07 -10.31 15.73
N ASP A 210 -4.41 -9.18 16.01
CA ASP A 210 -4.70 -7.90 15.34
C ASP A 210 -4.47 -8.00 13.83
N LEU A 211 -3.54 -8.88 13.49
CA LEU A 211 -3.11 -9.23 12.15
C LEU A 211 -4.03 -10.30 11.51
N ASP A 212 -5.20 -10.61 12.05
CA ASP A 212 -6.18 -11.46 11.37
C ASP A 212 -7.48 -10.69 11.06
N LEU A 213 -7.48 -9.37 11.26
CA LEU A 213 -8.63 -8.49 11.19
C LEU A 213 -8.46 -7.41 10.12
N VAL A 214 -9.55 -7.09 9.43
CA VAL A 214 -9.55 -6.18 8.27
C VAL A 214 -10.66 -5.15 8.42
N TRP A 215 -10.28 -3.88 8.52
CA TRP A 215 -11.23 -2.77 8.35
C TRP A 215 -11.59 -2.61 6.88
N VAL A 216 -12.88 -2.48 6.63
CA VAL A 216 -13.48 -2.20 5.33
C VAL A 216 -14.15 -0.84 5.39
N GLU A 217 -13.88 0.03 4.43
CA GLU A 217 -14.42 1.40 4.36
C GLU A 217 -15.22 1.59 3.06
N ARG A 218 -16.36 2.30 3.15
CA ARG A 218 -17.13 2.79 2.01
C ARG A 218 -17.30 4.31 2.09
N GLN A 219 -16.96 5.02 1.01
CA GLN A 219 -17.05 6.48 0.92
C GLN A 219 -18.29 7.00 0.17
N GLU A 220 -19.01 6.13 -0.56
CA GLU A 220 -20.14 6.54 -1.40
C GLU A 220 -21.39 6.93 -0.57
N GLY A 221 -21.94 8.13 -0.82
CA GLY A 221 -23.26 8.57 -0.31
C GLY A 221 -23.36 8.87 1.20
N SER A 222 -22.33 8.58 1.98
CA SER A 222 -22.18 8.94 3.38
C SER A 222 -20.70 8.99 3.70
N PRO A 223 -20.18 10.06 4.32
CA PRO A 223 -18.76 10.10 4.66
C PRO A 223 -18.44 8.94 5.62
N TYR A 224 -17.59 8.03 5.15
CA TYR A 224 -16.83 7.03 5.91
C TYR A 224 -17.66 6.02 6.71
N SER A 225 -18.35 5.10 6.02
CA SER A 225 -18.93 3.91 6.68
C SER A 225 -17.86 2.84 6.85
N TYR A 226 -17.68 2.35 8.08
CA TYR A 226 -16.70 1.31 8.41
C TYR A 226 -17.37 0.00 8.80
N GLY A 227 -16.71 -1.11 8.49
CA GLY A 227 -17.03 -2.46 8.97
C GLY A 227 -15.76 -3.28 9.16
N LEU A 228 -15.87 -4.41 9.84
CA LEU A 228 -14.76 -5.29 10.21
C LEU A 228 -15.04 -6.70 9.72
N VAL A 229 -14.10 -7.29 9.00
CA VAL A 229 -14.12 -8.71 8.63
C VAL A 229 -12.92 -9.44 9.22
N ASP A 230 -13.09 -10.73 9.48
CA ASP A 230 -11.96 -11.62 9.76
C ASP A 230 -11.23 -12.03 8.47
N ARG A 231 -10.12 -12.76 8.62
CA ARG A 231 -9.33 -13.31 7.50
C ARG A 231 -10.15 -14.18 6.53
N ALA A 232 -11.23 -14.81 6.98
CA ALA A 232 -12.10 -15.62 6.14
C ALA A 232 -13.12 -14.77 5.36
N GLY A 233 -13.15 -13.45 5.58
CA GLY A 233 -14.13 -12.55 4.99
C GLY A 233 -15.47 -12.53 5.73
N THR A 234 -15.53 -13.12 6.93
CA THR A 234 -16.74 -13.10 7.77
C THR A 234 -16.87 -11.73 8.42
N TRP A 235 -18.03 -11.09 8.30
CA TRP A 235 -18.33 -9.84 8.99
C TRP A 235 -18.41 -10.05 10.50
N LEU A 236 -17.45 -9.47 11.23
CA LEU A 236 -17.50 -9.36 12.69
C LEU A 236 -18.28 -8.10 13.09
N ILE A 237 -18.10 -7.01 12.34
CA ILE A 237 -18.90 -5.80 12.46
C ILE A 237 -19.38 -5.41 11.05
N PRO A 238 -20.67 -5.53 10.73
CA PRO A 238 -21.18 -5.17 9.41
C PRO A 238 -20.89 -3.70 9.07
N LEU A 239 -20.69 -3.40 7.78
CA LEU A 239 -20.64 -2.03 7.27
C LEU A 239 -21.85 -1.25 7.77
N GLY A 240 -21.59 -0.07 8.35
CA GLY A 240 -22.65 0.81 8.78
C GLY A 240 -22.17 2.15 9.29
N LYS A 241 -23.14 2.99 9.63
CA LYS A 241 -22.94 4.31 10.22
C LYS A 241 -22.58 4.23 11.71
N ARG A 242 -21.87 3.19 12.15
CA ARG A 242 -21.56 2.98 13.57
C ARG A 242 -20.31 3.75 14.00
N PHE A 243 -19.33 3.85 13.12
CA PHE A 243 -18.07 4.55 13.37
C PHE A 243 -17.85 5.63 12.32
N ARG A 244 -17.30 6.76 12.74
CA ARG A 244 -16.93 7.92 11.92
C ARG A 244 -15.46 7.88 11.53
N SER A 245 -14.63 7.25 12.36
CA SER A 245 -13.21 7.00 12.10
C SER A 245 -12.79 5.75 12.89
N VAL A 246 -11.86 4.98 12.34
CA VAL A 246 -11.34 3.77 12.97
C VAL A 246 -9.82 3.74 12.82
N ARG A 247 -9.15 3.33 13.90
CA ARG A 247 -7.73 2.96 13.88
C ARG A 247 -7.58 1.45 13.81
N PRO A 248 -6.42 0.96 13.31
CA PRO A 248 -6.09 -0.45 13.36
C PRO A 248 -6.11 -1.02 14.78
N PHE A 249 -6.38 -2.32 14.89
CA PHE A 249 -6.32 -3.05 16.15
C PHE A 249 -4.88 -3.16 16.67
N ARG A 250 -4.70 -3.04 17.98
CA ARG A 250 -3.46 -3.32 18.72
C ARG A 250 -3.80 -3.99 20.05
N ASP A 251 -3.24 -5.16 20.30
CA ASP A 251 -3.51 -5.97 21.49
C ASP A 251 -5.01 -6.27 21.66
N GLY A 252 -5.68 -6.57 20.54
CA GLY A 252 -7.12 -6.85 20.46
C GLY A 252 -8.02 -5.63 20.59
N ILE A 253 -7.47 -4.41 20.66
CA ILE A 253 -8.22 -3.17 20.85
C ILE A 253 -8.01 -2.20 19.68
N ALA A 254 -9.10 -1.66 19.13
CA ALA A 254 -9.06 -0.54 18.20
C ALA A 254 -9.56 0.75 18.88
N GLU A 255 -9.02 1.88 18.45
CA GLU A 255 -9.60 3.19 18.78
C GLU A 255 -10.56 3.59 17.66
N VAL A 256 -11.74 4.06 18.02
CA VAL A 256 -12.77 4.46 17.08
C VAL A 256 -13.43 5.75 17.54
N ILE A 257 -13.88 6.54 16.58
CA ILE A 257 -14.85 7.60 16.84
C ILE A 257 -16.21 7.01 16.53
N LEU A 258 -17.09 6.93 17.53
CA LEU A 258 -18.47 6.51 17.31
C LEU A 258 -19.16 7.54 16.41
N ASN A 259 -19.95 7.10 15.44
CA ASN A 259 -20.70 8.03 14.61
C ASN A 259 -21.98 8.47 15.33
N ASP A 260 -21.80 9.40 16.26
CA ASP A 260 -22.87 10.04 17.04
C ASP A 260 -22.91 11.55 16.72
N PRO A 261 -24.08 12.22 16.73
CA PRO A 261 -24.19 13.65 16.44
C PRO A 261 -23.32 14.56 17.31
N THR A 262 -22.88 14.11 18.48
CA THR A 262 -22.02 14.86 19.41
C THR A 262 -20.52 14.69 19.15
N THR A 263 -20.14 13.80 18.23
CA THR A 263 -18.75 13.48 17.92
C THR A 263 -18.28 14.21 16.67
N SER A 264 -17.00 14.59 16.66
CA SER A 264 -16.31 15.19 15.51
C SER A 264 -15.26 14.24 14.96
N TYR A 265 -14.64 14.56 13.83
CA TYR A 265 -13.48 13.82 13.33
C TYR A 265 -12.26 13.90 14.26
N ALA A 266 -12.25 14.85 15.21
CA ALA A 266 -11.19 14.99 16.21
C ALA A 266 -11.48 14.16 17.49
N GLY A 267 -12.65 13.50 17.59
CA GLY A 267 -13.03 12.67 18.72
C GLY A 267 -14.36 13.08 19.39
N PRO A 268 -14.62 12.58 20.61
CA PRO A 268 -13.72 11.76 21.43
C PRO A 268 -13.47 10.36 20.85
N TRP A 269 -12.24 9.86 21.03
CA TRP A 269 -11.89 8.48 20.73
C TRP A 269 -12.42 7.55 21.82
N SER A 270 -13.06 6.48 21.39
CA SER A 270 -13.49 5.35 22.22
C SER A 270 -12.65 4.13 21.87
N ARG A 271 -12.60 3.13 22.75
CA ARG A 271 -11.89 1.88 22.50
C ARG A 271 -12.90 0.77 22.26
N ILE A 272 -12.62 -0.14 21.34
CA ILE A 272 -13.45 -1.33 21.09
C ILE A 272 -12.61 -2.59 21.01
N ARG A 273 -13.22 -3.73 21.32
CA ARG A 273 -12.67 -5.05 21.01
C ARG A 273 -13.01 -5.47 19.58
N THR A 274 -12.45 -6.60 19.16
CA THR A 274 -12.61 -7.21 17.83
C THR A 274 -14.06 -7.62 17.51
N ASP A 275 -14.89 -7.82 18.52
CA ASP A 275 -16.34 -8.05 18.40
C ASP A 275 -17.16 -6.75 18.33
N GLY A 276 -16.50 -5.59 18.36
CA GLY A 276 -17.14 -4.27 18.36
C GLY A 276 -17.71 -3.83 19.71
N SER A 277 -17.46 -4.55 20.81
CA SER A 277 -17.84 -4.11 22.15
C SER A 277 -16.95 -2.94 22.62
N VAL A 278 -17.56 -1.89 23.19
CA VAL A 278 -16.82 -0.74 23.73
C VAL A 278 -16.07 -1.14 25.00
N VAL A 279 -14.84 -0.66 25.14
CA VAL A 279 -13.98 -0.82 26.31
C VAL A 279 -13.95 0.51 27.06
N GLY A 280 -14.24 0.46 28.36
CA GLY A 280 -14.16 1.60 29.27
C GLY A 280 -12.73 1.93 29.69
#